data_AF-A0A2A4IPL8-F1
#
_entry.id   AF-A0A2A4IPL8-F1
#
_cell.length_a   1.000
_cell.length_b   1.000
_cell.length_c   1.000
_cell.angle_alpha   90.00
_cell.angle_beta   90.00
_cell.angle_gamma   90.00
#
_symmetry.space_group_name_H-M   'P 1'
#
loop_
_entity.id
_entity.type
_entity.pdbx_description
1 polymer ?
#
loop_
_entity_poly.entity_id
_entity_poly.type
_entity_poly.pdbx_seq_one_letter_code
_entity_poly.pdbx_strand_id
1 'polypeptide(L)'
;MITLEYINTNETIYNLCTKYPKLKDALYDLGFDKIKNPIMFNTVSKVMTMKNALKMKDINIEDIKDKLNEYGFAIDLNTDEKNIGERNEVLKSLIVRLHNGENIENIKKEFEDKLLKVSAEEVYNAMHELVNNGMSIDEAKRFFYIRTLLLKDAMDNSNITNNYNIINIFKRENRYIEKLLNDISSINILYKELSCHYHKKESILFAALKSYGNDEPSKVMTRVDKDILESLKSIIDSDLNNDDLKEKYEEINASILDMIFKEENILIPLCLDTLSKEDFENMASNHNKS
;
A
#
# COMPACT_ATOMS: atom_id res chain seq x y z
N MET A 1 18.32 -15.66 -16.80
CA MET A 1 18.31 -14.49 -15.91
C MET A 1 18.23 -15.01 -14.48
N ILE A 2 19.18 -14.64 -13.63
CA ILE A 2 19.08 -14.91 -12.19
C ILE A 2 18.09 -13.88 -11.65
N THR A 3 16.92 -14.32 -11.19
CA THR A 3 15.97 -13.45 -10.48
C THR A 3 16.55 -13.12 -9.11
N LEU A 4 16.85 -11.85 -8.88
CA LEU A 4 17.30 -11.35 -7.58
C LEU A 4 16.09 -11.05 -6.69
N GLU A 5 16.17 -11.44 -5.43
CA GLU A 5 15.18 -11.08 -4.41
C GLU A 5 15.50 -9.70 -3.85
N TYR A 6 14.53 -8.80 -3.92
CA TYR A 6 14.72 -7.42 -3.47
C TYR A 6 14.52 -7.29 -1.95
N ILE A 7 15.45 -6.62 -1.28
CA ILE A 7 15.44 -6.40 0.16
C ILE A 7 15.15 -4.92 0.49
N ASN A 8 14.16 -4.68 1.35
CA ASN A 8 13.89 -3.35 1.90
C ASN A 8 14.91 -3.01 3.00
N THR A 9 15.81 -2.07 2.75
CA THR A 9 16.87 -1.72 3.70
C THR A 9 16.38 -0.99 4.96
N ASN A 10 15.14 -0.49 4.98
CA ASN A 10 14.55 0.13 6.16
C ASN A 10 14.05 -0.91 7.18
N GLU A 11 13.92 -2.17 6.77
CA GLU A 11 13.53 -3.26 7.66
C GLU A 11 14.67 -3.64 8.62
N THR A 12 14.29 -4.19 9.78
CA THR A 12 15.26 -4.66 10.79
C THR A 12 16.04 -5.85 10.24
N ILE A 13 17.32 -5.95 10.61
CA ILE A 13 18.16 -7.08 10.21
C ILE A 13 17.55 -8.40 10.70
N TYR A 14 16.91 -8.40 11.87
CA TYR A 14 16.23 -9.58 12.41
C TYR A 14 15.14 -10.09 11.47
N ASN A 15 14.22 -9.23 11.04
CA ASN A 15 13.11 -9.65 10.19
C ASN A 15 13.63 -10.11 8.83
N LEU A 16 14.58 -9.36 8.24
CA LEU A 16 15.18 -9.71 6.96
C LEU A 16 15.92 -11.04 6.99
N CYS A 17 16.70 -11.31 8.04
CA CYS A 17 17.42 -12.59 8.18
C CYS A 17 16.49 -13.76 8.56
N THR A 18 15.36 -13.47 9.22
CA THR A 18 14.31 -14.46 9.48
C THR A 18 13.59 -14.83 8.18
N LYS A 19 13.25 -13.83 7.36
CA LYS A 19 12.59 -13.99 6.06
C LYS A 19 13.51 -14.65 5.03
N TYR A 20 14.79 -14.26 5.04
CA TYR A 20 15.81 -14.72 4.11
C TYR A 20 17.02 -15.26 4.89
N PRO A 21 17.01 -16.54 5.32
CA PRO A 21 18.10 -17.10 6.14
C PRO A 21 19.50 -16.96 5.51
N LYS A 22 19.59 -17.03 4.16
CA LYS A 22 20.84 -16.84 3.41
C LYS A 22 21.43 -15.43 3.50
N LEU A 23 20.60 -14.42 3.79
CA LEU A 23 21.05 -13.05 4.00
C LEU A 23 22.01 -12.94 5.20
N LYS A 24 21.83 -13.82 6.19
CA LYS A 24 22.70 -13.88 7.36
C LYS A 24 24.14 -14.25 6.99
N ASP A 25 24.32 -15.11 5.99
CA ASP A 25 25.63 -15.47 5.45
C ASP A 25 26.20 -14.33 4.60
N ALA A 26 25.37 -13.70 3.76
CA ALA A 26 25.79 -12.53 2.98
C ALA A 26 26.29 -11.38 3.87
N LEU A 27 25.58 -11.11 4.98
CA LEU A 27 25.98 -10.13 5.98
C LEU A 27 27.26 -10.51 6.71
N TYR A 28 27.43 -11.79 7.05
CA TYR A 28 28.66 -12.24 7.68
C TYR A 28 29.88 -12.01 6.77
N ASP A 29 29.73 -12.30 5.47
CA ASP A 29 30.78 -12.11 4.48
C ASP A 29 31.05 -10.63 4.15
N LEU A 30 30.06 -9.75 4.37
CA LEU A 30 30.22 -8.29 4.40
C LEU A 30 30.88 -7.78 5.71
N GLY A 31 31.39 -8.68 6.55
CA GLY A 31 32.13 -8.34 7.78
C GLY A 31 31.24 -8.08 9.00
N PHE A 32 29.94 -8.40 8.96
CA PHE A 32 29.09 -8.37 10.16
C PHE A 32 29.33 -9.60 11.04
N ASP A 33 30.56 -9.81 11.52
CA ASP A 33 31.02 -11.05 12.18
C ASP A 33 30.12 -11.52 13.34
N LYS A 34 29.55 -10.56 14.08
CA LYS A 34 28.69 -10.83 15.24
C LYS A 34 27.27 -11.28 14.86
N ILE A 35 26.88 -11.24 13.57
CA ILE A 35 25.52 -11.60 13.13
C ILE A 35 25.20 -13.07 13.40
N LYS A 36 26.21 -13.95 13.39
CA LYS A 36 26.06 -15.38 13.70
C LYS A 36 25.97 -15.67 15.20
N ASN A 37 26.29 -14.71 16.07
CA ASN A 37 26.15 -14.87 17.52
C ASN A 37 24.65 -14.81 17.92
N PRO A 38 24.09 -15.86 18.54
CA PRO A 38 22.65 -15.91 18.86
C PRO A 38 22.17 -14.79 19.79
N ILE A 39 23.00 -14.35 20.74
CA ILE A 39 22.64 -13.30 21.70
C ILE A 39 22.57 -11.96 20.98
N MET A 40 23.60 -11.62 20.21
CA MET A 40 23.65 -10.36 19.46
C MET A 40 22.57 -10.28 18.39
N PHE A 41 22.31 -11.40 17.70
CA PHE A 41 21.24 -11.49 16.72
C PHE A 41 19.87 -11.26 17.38
N ASN A 42 19.56 -11.94 18.49
CA ASN A 42 18.24 -11.79 19.13
C ASN A 42 18.02 -10.46 19.88
N THR A 43 19.04 -9.60 19.96
CA THR A 43 18.98 -8.31 20.69
C THR A 43 19.16 -7.13 19.74
N VAL A 44 20.35 -6.96 19.17
CA VAL A 44 20.71 -5.79 18.36
C VAL A 44 20.00 -5.81 17.01
N SER A 45 19.86 -6.97 16.38
CA SER A 45 19.29 -7.05 15.03
C SER A 45 17.79 -6.73 14.99
N LYS A 46 17.09 -6.81 16.14
CA LYS A 46 15.66 -6.46 16.25
C LYS A 46 15.39 -4.96 16.22
N VAL A 47 16.41 -4.15 16.52
CA VAL A 47 16.30 -2.68 16.58
C VAL A 47 17.16 -1.98 15.53
N MET A 48 18.13 -2.69 14.95
CA MET A 48 19.01 -2.18 13.91
C MET A 48 18.44 -2.46 12.51
N THR A 49 18.21 -1.41 11.72
CA THR A 49 17.83 -1.53 10.31
C THR A 49 19.03 -1.86 9.44
N MET A 50 18.79 -2.53 8.31
CA MET A 50 19.84 -2.90 7.36
C MET A 50 20.58 -1.65 6.83
N LYS A 51 19.85 -0.59 6.50
CA LYS A 51 20.39 0.71 6.05
C LYS A 51 21.38 1.30 7.06
N ASN A 52 21.00 1.35 8.33
CA ASN A 52 21.85 1.93 9.37
C ASN A 52 23.08 1.07 9.62
N ALA A 53 22.93 -0.26 9.63
CA ALA A 53 24.04 -1.17 9.79
C ALA A 53 25.09 -1.05 8.67
N LEU A 54 24.64 -0.93 7.42
CA LEU A 54 25.52 -0.73 6.27
C LEU A 54 26.25 0.62 6.33
N LYS A 55 25.57 1.70 6.74
CA LYS A 55 26.20 3.01 6.97
C LYS A 55 27.29 2.98 8.04
N MET A 56 27.10 2.20 9.11
CA MET A 56 28.07 2.09 10.21
C MET A 56 29.34 1.30 9.84
N LYS A 57 29.30 0.53 8.75
CA LYS A 57 30.35 -0.42 8.38
C LYS A 57 31.44 0.20 7.50
N ASP A 58 31.23 1.42 7.00
CA ASP A 58 32.13 2.16 6.10
C ASP A 58 32.57 1.32 4.89
N ILE A 59 31.60 0.63 4.27
CA ILE A 59 31.81 -0.18 3.05
C ILE A 59 31.25 0.59 1.86
N ASN A 60 31.94 0.54 0.71
CA ASN A 60 31.42 1.11 -0.53
C ASN A 60 30.08 0.44 -0.91
N ILE A 61 29.10 1.26 -1.30
CA ILE A 61 27.77 0.86 -1.78
C ILE A 61 27.85 -0.14 -2.93
N GLU A 62 28.80 0.02 -3.85
CA GLU A 62 29.01 -0.86 -5.00
C GLU A 62 29.43 -2.26 -4.53
N ASP A 63 30.40 -2.34 -3.61
CA ASP A 63 30.85 -3.61 -3.03
C ASP A 63 29.73 -4.31 -2.26
N ILE A 64 28.87 -3.55 -1.55
CA ILE A 64 27.71 -4.11 -0.86
C ILE A 64 26.72 -4.71 -1.87
N LYS A 65 26.41 -3.96 -2.94
CA LYS A 65 25.47 -4.42 -3.98
C LYS A 65 25.99 -5.67 -4.66
N ASP A 66 27.25 -5.67 -5.08
CA ASP A 66 27.85 -6.83 -5.74
C ASP A 66 27.85 -8.05 -4.83
N LYS A 67 28.23 -7.86 -3.56
CA LYS A 67 28.25 -8.97 -2.61
C LYS A 67 26.87 -9.52 -2.32
N LEU A 68 25.84 -8.68 -2.19
CA LEU A 68 24.47 -9.18 -2.00
C LEU A 68 23.91 -9.84 -3.26
N ASN A 69 24.26 -9.33 -4.45
CA ASN A 69 23.86 -9.92 -5.72
C ASN A 69 24.41 -11.36 -5.88
N GLU A 70 25.64 -11.64 -5.40
CA GLU A 70 26.20 -13.00 -5.35
C GLU A 70 25.30 -13.97 -4.56
N TYR A 71 24.62 -13.47 -3.53
CA TYR A 71 23.71 -14.25 -2.70
C TYR A 71 22.27 -14.26 -3.23
N GLY A 72 22.05 -13.64 -4.40
CA GLY A 72 20.74 -13.55 -5.03
C GLY A 72 19.89 -12.41 -4.50
N PHE A 73 20.48 -11.40 -3.84
CA PHE A 73 19.75 -10.29 -3.25
C PHE A 73 20.08 -8.96 -3.92
N ALA A 74 19.04 -8.22 -4.29
CA ALA A 74 19.18 -6.84 -4.73
C ALA A 74 18.77 -5.90 -3.59
N ILE A 75 19.53 -4.83 -3.39
CA ILE A 75 19.17 -3.74 -2.47
C ILE A 75 19.16 -2.41 -3.21
N ASP A 76 18.24 -1.54 -2.84
CA ASP A 76 18.34 -0.12 -3.22
C ASP A 76 18.96 0.67 -2.06
N LEU A 77 20.25 0.94 -2.18
CA LEU A 77 20.97 1.85 -1.29
C LEU A 77 20.90 3.30 -1.72
N ASN A 78 20.11 3.65 -2.75
CA ASN A 78 19.93 5.02 -3.21
C ASN A 78 19.03 5.82 -2.25
N THR A 79 19.28 5.72 -0.94
CA THR A 79 18.61 6.48 0.10
C THR A 79 19.58 7.42 0.81
N ASP A 80 20.26 8.24 0.01
CA ASP A 80 20.62 9.58 0.46
C ASP A 80 19.34 10.41 0.53
N GLU A 81 19.17 11.24 1.57
CA GLU A 81 18.04 12.17 1.69
C GLU A 81 17.88 13.07 0.44
N LYS A 82 18.99 13.28 -0.28
CA LYS A 82 19.05 13.98 -1.56
C LYS A 82 18.28 13.25 -2.69
N ASN A 83 18.30 11.93 -2.71
CA ASN A 83 17.67 11.10 -3.74
C ASN A 83 16.15 10.95 -3.51
N ILE A 84 15.70 10.93 -2.25
CA ILE A 84 14.26 11.00 -1.91
C ILE A 84 13.68 12.35 -2.35
N GLY A 85 14.41 13.44 -2.13
CA GLY A 85 14.04 14.76 -2.64
C GLY A 85 13.92 14.79 -4.17
N GLU A 86 14.95 14.31 -4.88
CA GLU A 86 14.96 14.27 -6.35
C GLU A 86 13.84 13.38 -6.92
N ARG A 87 13.57 12.21 -6.31
CA ARG A 87 12.46 11.32 -6.72
C ARG A 87 11.09 11.95 -6.46
N ASN A 88 10.91 12.61 -5.32
CA ASN A 88 9.67 13.35 -5.02
C ASN A 88 9.48 14.51 -6.00
N GLU A 89 10.53 15.23 -6.37
CA GLU A 89 10.45 16.30 -7.39
C GLU A 89 10.11 15.76 -8.78
N VAL A 90 10.68 14.62 -9.18
CA VAL A 90 10.29 13.93 -10.43
C VAL A 90 8.82 13.53 -10.38
N LEU A 91 8.37 12.94 -9.28
CA LEU A 91 6.97 12.54 -9.12
C LEU A 91 6.02 13.75 -9.15
N LYS A 92 6.35 14.86 -8.47
CA LYS A 92 5.60 16.13 -8.53
C LYS A 92 5.54 16.67 -9.96
N SER A 93 6.67 16.67 -10.66
CA SER A 93 6.77 17.15 -12.04
C SER A 93 5.87 16.33 -12.99
N LEU A 94 5.91 15.00 -12.89
CA LEU A 94 5.05 14.12 -13.67
C LEU A 94 3.56 14.38 -13.38
N ILE A 95 3.21 14.60 -12.12
CA ILE A 95 1.84 14.93 -11.70
C ILE A 95 1.38 16.27 -12.29
N VAL A 96 2.18 17.32 -12.19
CA VAL A 96 1.86 18.66 -12.73
C VAL A 96 1.76 18.64 -14.26
N ARG A 97 2.67 17.96 -14.94
CA ARG A 97 2.65 17.83 -16.41
C ARG A 97 1.41 17.11 -16.92
N LEU A 98 1.03 16.04 -16.23
CA LEU A 98 -0.19 15.31 -16.54
C LEU A 98 -1.45 16.15 -16.29
N HIS A 99 -1.49 16.94 -15.20
CA HIS A 99 -2.56 17.92 -14.95
C HIS A 99 -2.73 18.92 -16.11
N ASN A 100 -1.61 19.37 -16.65
CA ASN A 100 -1.57 20.32 -17.77
C ASN A 100 -1.87 19.69 -19.15
N GLY A 101 -2.31 18.43 -19.17
CA GLY A 101 -2.77 17.74 -20.39
C GLY A 101 -1.67 17.04 -21.18
N GLU A 102 -0.50 16.78 -20.59
CA GLU A 102 0.53 15.98 -21.26
C GLU A 102 0.04 14.54 -21.52
N ASN A 103 0.49 13.97 -22.64
CA ASN A 103 0.11 12.64 -23.06
C ASN A 103 0.54 11.57 -22.04
N ILE A 104 -0.42 10.75 -21.62
CA ILE A 104 -0.24 9.73 -20.57
C ILE A 104 0.83 8.69 -20.91
N GLU A 105 1.04 8.36 -22.19
CA GLU A 105 2.03 7.37 -22.63
C GLU A 105 3.47 7.87 -22.44
N ASN A 106 3.69 9.18 -22.61
CA ASN A 106 4.99 9.82 -22.36
C ASN A 106 5.29 9.87 -20.85
N ILE A 107 4.27 10.21 -20.06
CA ILE A 107 4.36 10.22 -18.59
C ILE A 107 4.62 8.80 -18.07
N LYS A 108 3.96 7.79 -18.63
CA LYS A 108 4.17 6.36 -18.30
C LYS A 108 5.61 5.93 -18.55
N LYS A 109 6.15 6.24 -19.73
CA LYS A 109 7.52 5.88 -20.09
C LYS A 109 8.55 6.54 -19.17
N GLU A 110 8.37 7.82 -18.86
CA GLU A 110 9.27 8.54 -17.96
C GLU A 110 9.15 8.06 -16.51
N PHE A 111 7.94 7.67 -16.09
CA PHE A 111 7.70 7.03 -14.80
C PHE A 111 8.40 5.67 -14.71
N GLU A 112 8.26 4.81 -15.72
CA GLU A 112 8.93 3.50 -15.76
C GLU A 112 10.46 3.61 -15.75
N ASP A 113 11.03 4.55 -16.52
CA ASP A 113 12.47 4.78 -16.60
C ASP A 113 13.07 5.35 -15.29
N LYS A 114 12.37 6.31 -14.66
CA LYS A 114 12.93 7.06 -13.51
C LYS A 114 12.47 6.55 -12.16
N LEU A 115 11.37 5.82 -12.12
CA LEU A 115 10.64 5.44 -10.91
C LEU A 115 10.27 3.95 -10.93
N LEU A 116 11.22 3.12 -11.40
CA LEU A 116 11.17 1.65 -11.57
C LEU A 116 10.32 0.88 -10.55
N LYS A 117 10.34 1.29 -9.27
CA LYS A 117 9.31 1.00 -8.27
C LYS A 117 9.19 2.19 -7.33
N VAL A 118 7.97 2.64 -7.08
CA VAL A 118 7.66 3.66 -6.07
C VAL A 118 6.83 2.97 -4.99
N SER A 119 7.13 3.19 -3.72
CA SER A 119 6.35 2.67 -2.59
C SER A 119 5.02 3.42 -2.43
N ALA A 120 4.05 2.84 -1.72
CA ALA A 120 2.79 3.54 -1.40
C ALA A 120 3.06 4.79 -0.52
N GLU A 121 4.06 4.70 0.36
CA GLU A 121 4.51 5.77 1.25
C GLU A 121 5.11 6.97 0.50
N GLU A 122 6.01 6.74 -0.47
CA GLU A 122 6.59 7.81 -1.30
C GLU A 122 5.50 8.63 -2.02
N VAL A 123 4.44 7.98 -2.49
CA VAL A 123 3.35 8.68 -3.18
C VAL A 123 2.42 9.35 -2.20
N TYR A 124 2.12 8.74 -1.06
CA TYR A 124 1.37 9.40 -0.01
C TYR A 124 2.05 10.70 0.43
N ASN A 125 3.38 10.67 0.60
CA ASN A 125 4.17 11.85 0.96
C ASN A 125 4.17 12.91 -0.14
N ALA A 126 4.38 12.53 -1.40
CA ALA A 126 4.31 13.47 -2.52
C ALA A 126 2.90 14.07 -2.70
N MET A 127 1.85 13.27 -2.52
CA MET A 127 0.46 13.71 -2.53
C MET A 127 0.19 14.72 -1.42
N HIS A 128 0.65 14.43 -0.20
CA HIS A 128 0.52 15.35 0.93
C HIS A 128 1.24 16.68 0.70
N GLU A 129 2.44 16.65 0.14
CA GLU A 129 3.17 17.87 -0.20
C GLU A 129 2.47 18.69 -1.29
N LEU A 130 1.89 18.04 -2.30
CA LEU A 130 1.14 18.74 -3.36
C LEU A 130 -0.13 19.40 -2.83
N VAL A 131 -0.86 18.74 -1.93
CA VAL A 131 -2.03 19.32 -1.25
C VAL A 131 -1.61 20.51 -0.39
N ASN A 132 -0.51 20.40 0.36
CA ASN A 132 0.04 21.50 1.15
C ASN A 132 0.47 22.70 0.27
N ASN A 133 0.82 22.44 -0.99
CA ASN A 133 1.17 23.46 -1.99
C ASN A 133 -0.04 23.95 -2.82
N GLY A 134 -1.27 23.64 -2.39
CA GLY A 134 -2.49 24.24 -2.94
C GLY A 134 -3.25 23.40 -3.97
N MET A 135 -2.81 22.15 -4.23
CA MET A 135 -3.59 21.20 -5.04
C MET A 135 -4.81 20.70 -4.26
N SER A 136 -5.96 20.52 -4.92
CA SER A 136 -7.12 19.95 -4.23
C SER A 136 -6.89 18.47 -3.91
N ILE A 137 -7.48 18.01 -2.81
CA ILE A 137 -7.40 16.60 -2.39
C ILE A 137 -7.96 15.66 -3.47
N ASP A 138 -9.01 16.07 -4.18
CA ASP A 138 -9.64 15.26 -5.23
C ASP A 138 -8.77 15.15 -6.49
N GLU A 139 -8.03 16.20 -6.84
CA GLU A 139 -7.00 16.13 -7.89
C GLU A 139 -5.85 15.23 -7.46
N ALA A 140 -5.37 15.39 -6.22
CA ALA A 140 -4.30 14.58 -5.66
C ALA A 140 -4.63 13.06 -5.67
N LYS A 141 -5.89 12.70 -5.38
CA LYS A 141 -6.43 11.33 -5.47
C LYS A 141 -6.47 10.78 -6.89
N ARG A 142 -6.81 11.60 -7.91
CA ARG A 142 -6.78 11.17 -9.32
C ARG A 142 -5.38 10.74 -9.77
N PHE A 143 -4.32 11.34 -9.22
CA PHE A 143 -2.95 10.94 -9.54
C PHE A 143 -2.55 9.60 -8.91
N PHE A 144 -3.08 9.28 -7.72
CA PHE A 144 -2.93 7.95 -7.13
C PHE A 144 -3.64 6.88 -7.99
N TYR A 145 -4.79 7.21 -8.60
CA TYR A 145 -5.52 6.33 -9.50
C TYR A 145 -4.77 6.04 -10.81
N ILE A 146 -4.09 7.04 -11.36
CA ILE A 146 -3.24 6.86 -12.54
C ILE A 146 -2.04 5.98 -12.22
N ARG A 147 -1.43 6.12 -11.04
CA ARG A 147 -0.40 5.17 -10.58
C ARG A 147 -0.93 3.73 -10.52
N THR A 148 -2.15 3.49 -10.04
CA THR A 148 -2.75 2.14 -10.05
C THR A 148 -2.87 1.60 -11.47
N LEU A 149 -3.25 2.44 -12.43
CA LEU A 149 -3.33 2.05 -13.85
C LEU A 149 -1.94 1.76 -14.45
N LEU A 150 -0.95 2.61 -14.16
CA LEU A 150 0.44 2.43 -14.62
C LEU A 150 1.11 1.20 -13.99
N LEU A 151 0.85 0.95 -12.70
CA LEU A 151 1.30 -0.26 -12.01
C LEU A 151 0.54 -1.50 -12.46
N LYS A 152 -0.74 -1.40 -12.85
CA LYS A 152 -1.48 -2.53 -13.42
C LYS A 152 -0.82 -3.04 -14.70
N ASP A 153 -0.47 -2.14 -15.61
CA ASP A 153 0.20 -2.49 -16.87
C ASP A 153 1.63 -3.00 -16.64
N ALA A 154 2.35 -2.47 -15.64
CA ALA A 154 3.68 -2.96 -15.27
C ALA A 154 3.64 -4.32 -14.54
N MET A 155 2.58 -4.56 -13.74
CA MET A 155 2.37 -5.81 -12.99
C MET A 155 1.72 -6.92 -13.83
N ASP A 156 1.06 -6.60 -14.94
CA ASP A 156 0.58 -7.59 -15.92
C ASP A 156 1.74 -8.35 -16.60
N ASN A 157 2.98 -7.88 -16.47
CA ASN A 157 4.20 -8.60 -16.89
C ASN A 157 4.89 -9.39 -15.76
N SER A 158 4.36 -9.38 -14.53
CA SER A 158 4.81 -10.24 -13.44
C SER A 158 3.66 -11.11 -12.97
N ASN A 159 3.68 -12.39 -13.34
CA ASN A 159 2.75 -13.44 -12.91
C ASN A 159 2.78 -13.69 -11.38
N ILE A 160 2.42 -12.70 -10.57
CA ILE A 160 2.04 -12.87 -9.17
C ILE A 160 0.68 -12.20 -9.02
N THR A 161 -0.32 -12.87 -9.57
CA THR A 161 -1.69 -12.74 -9.10
C THR A 161 -1.67 -13.07 -7.61
N ASN A 162 -1.73 -12.06 -6.74
CA ASN A 162 -1.77 -12.22 -5.29
C ASN A 162 -3.00 -13.08 -4.91
N ASN A 163 -2.76 -14.37 -4.74
CA ASN A 163 -3.77 -15.43 -4.70
C ASN A 163 -4.33 -15.67 -3.29
N TYR A 164 -4.38 -14.63 -2.46
CA TYR A 164 -4.96 -14.74 -1.12
C TYR A 164 -6.48 -14.62 -1.21
N ASN A 165 -7.17 -15.68 -0.81
CA ASN A 165 -8.64 -15.76 -0.89
C ASN A 165 -9.31 -14.55 -0.24
N ILE A 166 -8.83 -14.12 0.93
CA ILE A 166 -9.41 -12.97 1.64
C ILE A 166 -9.29 -11.65 0.86
N ILE A 167 -8.15 -11.38 0.22
CA ILE A 167 -7.97 -10.17 -0.60
C ILE A 167 -8.91 -10.19 -1.81
N ASN A 168 -9.09 -11.35 -2.44
CA ASN A 168 -10.02 -11.51 -3.55
C ASN A 168 -11.49 -11.34 -3.12
N ILE A 169 -11.84 -11.75 -1.88
CA ILE A 169 -13.16 -11.51 -1.30
C ILE A 169 -13.42 -10.00 -1.17
N PHE A 170 -12.51 -9.24 -0.56
CA PHE A 170 -12.66 -7.78 -0.42
C PHE A 170 -12.77 -7.09 -1.78
N LYS A 171 -11.92 -7.44 -2.75
CA LYS A 171 -12.01 -6.88 -4.11
C LYS A 171 -13.34 -7.21 -4.79
N ARG A 172 -13.84 -8.43 -4.65
CA ARG A 172 -15.14 -8.82 -5.23
C ARG A 172 -16.29 -8.07 -4.58
N GLU A 173 -16.24 -7.86 -3.28
CA GLU A 173 -17.23 -7.05 -2.55
C GLU A 173 -17.21 -5.61 -3.03
N ASN A 174 -16.04 -5.01 -3.22
CA ASN A 174 -15.92 -3.66 -3.77
C ASN A 174 -16.57 -3.56 -5.16
N ARG A 175 -16.33 -4.54 -6.05
CA ARG A 175 -17.01 -4.60 -7.35
C ARG A 175 -18.52 -4.79 -7.24
N TYR A 176 -19.00 -5.46 -6.21
CA TYR A 176 -20.43 -5.63 -5.99
C TYR A 176 -21.07 -4.33 -5.46
N ILE A 177 -20.43 -3.66 -4.51
CA ILE A 177 -20.83 -2.35 -4.00
C ILE A 177 -20.90 -1.34 -5.15
N GLU A 178 -19.87 -1.25 -6.00
CA GLU A 178 -19.88 -0.38 -7.19
C GLU A 178 -21.06 -0.62 -8.11
N LYS A 179 -21.49 -1.87 -8.29
CA LYS A 179 -22.67 -2.19 -9.10
C LYS A 179 -23.93 -1.61 -8.47
N LEU A 180 -24.07 -1.73 -7.15
CA LEU A 180 -25.23 -1.21 -6.40
C LEU A 180 -25.30 0.32 -6.43
N LEU A 181 -24.17 1.03 -6.53
CA LEU A 181 -24.15 2.50 -6.63
C LEU A 181 -24.82 3.05 -7.90
N ASN A 182 -24.97 2.23 -8.94
CA ASN A 182 -25.60 2.66 -10.20
C ASN A 182 -27.14 2.71 -10.13
N ASP A 183 -27.72 2.19 -9.05
CA ASP A 183 -29.17 2.07 -8.90
C ASP A 183 -29.59 2.50 -7.50
N ILE A 184 -30.14 3.71 -7.40
CA ILE A 184 -30.61 4.29 -6.15
C ILE A 184 -31.72 3.46 -5.48
N SER A 185 -32.48 2.67 -6.25
CA SER A 185 -33.50 1.78 -5.68
C SER A 185 -32.90 0.65 -4.84
N SER A 186 -31.61 0.35 -5.06
CA SER A 186 -30.84 -0.64 -4.32
C SER A 186 -30.23 -0.09 -3.02
N ILE A 187 -30.56 1.14 -2.58
CA ILE A 187 -29.94 1.80 -1.42
C ILE A 187 -30.00 0.99 -0.11
N ASN A 188 -31.10 0.28 0.13
CA ASN A 188 -31.24 -0.59 1.32
C ASN A 188 -30.29 -1.79 1.26
N ILE A 189 -30.10 -2.36 0.07
CA ILE A 189 -29.16 -3.47 -0.17
C ILE A 189 -27.74 -2.93 -0.02
N LEU A 190 -27.43 -1.79 -0.64
CA LEU A 190 -26.15 -1.11 -0.54
C LEU A 190 -25.75 -0.87 0.92
N TYR A 191 -26.65 -0.33 1.75
CA TYR A 191 -26.38 -0.10 3.17
C TYR A 191 -26.02 -1.39 3.92
N LYS A 192 -26.78 -2.46 3.69
CA LYS A 192 -26.52 -3.76 4.31
C LYS A 192 -25.14 -4.31 3.91
N GLU A 193 -24.85 -4.30 2.61
CA GLU A 193 -23.59 -4.84 2.07
C GLU A 193 -22.38 -4.02 2.54
N LEU A 194 -22.47 -2.68 2.55
CA LEU A 194 -21.43 -1.80 3.09
C LEU A 194 -21.21 -2.03 4.58
N SER A 195 -22.29 -2.14 5.37
CA SER A 195 -22.17 -2.38 6.81
C SER A 195 -21.46 -3.70 7.10
N CYS A 196 -21.81 -4.77 6.38
CA CYS A 196 -21.12 -6.05 6.46
C CYS A 196 -19.65 -5.94 6.01
N HIS A 197 -19.39 -5.25 4.91
CA HIS A 197 -18.05 -5.06 4.37
C HIS A 197 -17.12 -4.33 5.33
N TYR A 198 -17.57 -3.18 5.87
CA TYR A 198 -16.78 -2.40 6.83
C TYR A 198 -16.57 -3.14 8.15
N HIS A 199 -17.55 -3.90 8.63
CA HIS A 199 -17.36 -4.75 9.81
C HIS A 199 -16.29 -5.83 9.58
N LYS A 200 -16.28 -6.47 8.41
CA LYS A 200 -15.21 -7.41 8.02
C LYS A 200 -13.86 -6.73 7.91
N LYS A 201 -13.81 -5.53 7.32
CA LYS A 201 -12.58 -4.73 7.22
C LYS A 201 -11.95 -4.50 8.59
N GLU A 202 -12.75 -4.11 9.59
CA GLU A 202 -12.28 -3.90 10.95
C GLU A 202 -11.83 -5.19 11.64
N SER A 203 -12.68 -6.23 11.60
CA SER A 203 -12.45 -7.48 12.33
C SER A 203 -11.35 -8.36 11.73
N ILE A 204 -11.04 -8.18 10.43
CA ILE A 204 -10.08 -9.01 9.71
C ILE A 204 -8.81 -8.20 9.39
N LEU A 205 -8.92 -7.18 8.52
CA LEU A 205 -7.74 -6.48 7.99
C LEU A 205 -7.11 -5.59 9.06
N PHE A 206 -7.90 -4.75 9.74
CA PHE A 206 -7.36 -3.87 10.78
C PHE A 206 -6.88 -4.64 12.01
N ALA A 207 -7.63 -5.64 12.45
CA ALA A 207 -7.22 -6.50 13.57
C ALA A 207 -5.87 -7.16 13.31
N ALA A 208 -5.65 -7.64 12.08
CA ALA A 208 -4.39 -8.25 11.70
C ALA A 208 -3.24 -7.23 11.59
N LEU A 209 -3.45 -6.08 10.96
CA LEU A 209 -2.41 -5.05 10.90
C LEU A 209 -2.00 -4.55 12.29
N LYS A 210 -2.96 -4.47 13.21
CA LYS A 210 -2.73 -4.07 14.60
C LYS A 210 -1.82 -5.04 15.36
N SER A 211 -1.85 -6.34 15.07
CA SER A 211 -0.95 -7.30 15.73
C SER A 211 0.52 -7.06 15.35
N TYR A 212 0.75 -6.39 14.21
CA TYR A 212 2.07 -5.95 13.73
C TYR A 212 2.39 -4.49 14.07
N GLY A 213 1.56 -3.81 14.86
CA GLY A 213 1.77 -2.42 15.26
C GLY A 213 1.35 -1.35 14.26
N ASN A 214 0.71 -1.74 13.15
CA ASN A 214 0.23 -0.82 12.10
C ASN A 214 -1.26 -0.49 12.33
N ASP A 215 -1.56 0.34 13.32
CA ASP A 215 -2.93 0.65 13.73
C ASP A 215 -3.52 1.91 13.05
N GLU A 216 -2.69 2.67 12.34
CA GLU A 216 -3.02 3.96 11.75
C GLU A 216 -4.20 3.91 10.77
N PRO A 217 -4.32 2.91 9.86
CA PRO A 217 -5.48 2.83 8.97
C PRO A 217 -6.79 2.75 9.73
N SER A 218 -6.82 2.00 10.84
CA SER A 218 -8.02 1.83 11.67
C SER A 218 -8.44 3.11 12.39
N LYS A 219 -7.48 3.98 12.72
CA LYS A 219 -7.77 5.27 13.39
C LYS A 219 -8.49 6.26 12.47
N VAL A 220 -8.23 6.17 11.16
CA VAL A 220 -8.72 7.14 10.18
C VAL A 220 -9.91 6.59 9.38
N MET A 221 -9.79 5.36 8.86
CA MET A 221 -10.78 4.79 7.95
C MET A 221 -12.08 4.42 8.67
N THR A 222 -12.03 3.91 9.90
CA THR A 222 -13.24 3.59 10.70
C THR A 222 -14.17 4.78 10.90
N ARG A 223 -13.62 5.99 11.08
CA ARG A 223 -14.46 7.19 11.21
C ARG A 223 -15.19 7.46 9.90
N VAL A 224 -14.46 7.45 8.79
CA VAL A 224 -15.05 7.68 7.46
C VAL A 224 -16.08 6.61 7.11
N ASP A 225 -15.83 5.35 7.46
CA ASP A 225 -16.78 4.24 7.28
C ASP A 225 -18.10 4.51 8.03
N LYS A 226 -18.01 4.98 9.28
CA LYS A 226 -19.17 5.35 10.09
C LYS A 226 -19.90 6.55 9.49
N ASP A 227 -19.19 7.59 9.10
CA ASP A 227 -19.77 8.79 8.50
C ASP A 227 -20.55 8.43 7.20
N ILE A 228 -20.00 7.54 6.37
CA ILE A 228 -20.68 7.01 5.18
C ILE A 228 -21.96 6.26 5.56
N LEU A 229 -21.90 5.34 6.52
CA LEU A 229 -23.06 4.56 6.95
C LEU A 229 -24.16 5.44 7.57
N GLU A 230 -23.79 6.40 8.42
CA GLU A 230 -24.72 7.34 9.04
C GLU A 230 -25.39 8.22 7.99
N SER A 231 -24.63 8.72 7.01
CA SER A 231 -25.16 9.53 5.90
C SER A 231 -26.12 8.70 5.06
N LEU A 232 -25.76 7.47 4.70
CA LEU A 232 -26.60 6.60 3.88
C LEU A 232 -27.88 6.22 4.62
N LYS A 233 -27.79 5.95 5.92
CA LYS A 233 -28.95 5.72 6.78
C LYS A 233 -29.85 6.94 6.86
N SER A 234 -29.27 8.14 6.98
CA SER A 234 -30.04 9.38 6.96
C SER A 234 -30.81 9.53 5.65
N ILE A 235 -30.24 9.17 4.49
CA ILE A 235 -30.97 9.19 3.22
C ILE A 235 -32.14 8.19 3.25
N ILE A 236 -31.90 6.96 3.72
CA ILE A 236 -32.92 5.90 3.80
C ILE A 236 -34.10 6.30 4.71
N ASP A 237 -33.80 6.92 5.85
CA ASP A 237 -34.80 7.29 6.85
C ASP A 237 -35.52 8.62 6.53
N SER A 238 -35.06 9.37 5.52
CA SER A 238 -35.63 10.69 5.17
C SER A 238 -36.71 10.60 4.10
N ASP A 239 -37.77 11.40 4.27
CA ASP A 239 -38.81 11.61 3.26
C ASP A 239 -38.38 12.76 2.31
N LEU A 240 -37.38 12.50 1.47
CA LEU A 240 -36.83 13.47 0.53
C LEU A 240 -37.61 13.48 -0.80
N ASN A 241 -37.68 14.65 -1.44
CA ASN A 241 -38.07 14.69 -2.84
C ASN A 241 -36.98 14.06 -3.73
N ASN A 242 -37.33 13.74 -4.98
CA ASN A 242 -36.43 13.00 -5.89
C ASN A 242 -35.13 13.75 -6.21
N ASP A 243 -35.14 15.08 -6.25
CA ASP A 243 -33.97 15.89 -6.61
C ASP A 243 -32.97 15.94 -5.44
N ASP A 244 -33.46 16.23 -4.23
CA ASP A 244 -32.65 16.24 -3.00
C ASP A 244 -32.08 14.84 -2.66
N LEU A 245 -32.88 13.79 -2.91
CA LEU A 245 -32.44 12.40 -2.76
C LEU A 245 -31.26 12.11 -3.68
N LYS A 246 -31.36 12.52 -4.94
CA LYS A 246 -30.36 12.26 -5.96
C LYS A 246 -29.05 13.00 -5.66
N GLU A 247 -29.11 14.28 -5.31
CA GLU A 247 -27.94 15.08 -4.97
C GLU A 247 -27.17 14.47 -3.79
N LYS A 248 -27.86 14.18 -2.68
CA LYS A 248 -27.23 13.54 -1.51
C LYS A 248 -26.68 12.16 -1.82
N TYR A 249 -27.37 11.39 -2.66
CA TYR A 249 -26.90 10.07 -3.07
C TYR A 249 -25.63 10.17 -3.93
N GLU A 250 -25.52 11.16 -4.82
CA GLU A 250 -24.32 11.40 -5.62
C GLU A 250 -23.11 11.77 -4.74
N GLU A 251 -23.30 12.59 -3.71
CA GLU A 251 -22.25 12.93 -2.73
C GLU A 251 -21.76 11.70 -1.95
N ILE A 252 -22.68 10.84 -1.50
CA ILE A 252 -22.33 9.61 -0.79
C ILE A 252 -21.66 8.60 -1.74
N ASN A 253 -22.11 8.49 -2.98
CA ASN A 253 -21.49 7.65 -3.99
C ASN A 253 -20.01 8.03 -4.18
N ALA A 254 -19.70 9.32 -4.28
CA ALA A 254 -18.32 9.79 -4.36
C ALA A 254 -17.50 9.36 -3.14
N SER A 255 -18.07 9.43 -1.94
CA SER A 255 -17.41 9.02 -0.69
C SER A 255 -17.17 7.50 -0.61
N ILE A 256 -18.11 6.68 -1.07
CA ILE A 256 -17.98 5.21 -1.12
C ILE A 256 -16.91 4.81 -2.13
N LEU A 257 -16.92 5.42 -3.33
CA LEU A 257 -15.90 5.17 -4.35
C LEU A 257 -14.49 5.55 -3.86
N ASP A 258 -14.37 6.65 -3.10
CA ASP A 258 -13.13 7.06 -2.46
C ASP A 258 -12.65 6.05 -1.40
N MET A 259 -13.56 5.44 -0.64
CA MET A 259 -13.19 4.40 0.33
C MET A 259 -12.70 3.12 -0.36
N ILE A 260 -13.44 2.64 -1.37
CA ILE A 260 -13.03 1.49 -2.21
C ILE A 260 -11.64 1.73 -2.79
N PHE A 261 -11.41 2.95 -3.27
CA PHE A 261 -10.12 3.35 -3.81
C PHE A 261 -8.99 3.27 -2.78
N LYS A 262 -9.19 3.82 -1.58
CA LYS A 262 -8.22 3.73 -0.47
C LYS A 262 -7.98 2.28 -0.05
N GLU A 263 -9.01 1.45 -0.04
CA GLU A 263 -8.87 0.04 0.31
C GLU A 263 -8.00 -0.71 -0.70
N GLU A 264 -8.28 -0.59 -1.99
CA GLU A 264 -7.56 -1.34 -3.02
C GLU A 264 -6.12 -0.89 -3.22
N ASN A 265 -5.84 0.39 -2.96
CA ASN A 265 -4.57 1.00 -3.33
C ASN A 265 -3.69 1.40 -2.14
N ILE A 266 -4.23 1.39 -0.92
CA ILE A 266 -3.49 1.70 0.31
C ILE A 266 -3.59 0.52 1.28
N LEU A 267 -4.80 0.17 1.70
CA LEU A 267 -5.00 -0.83 2.76
C LEU A 267 -4.55 -2.24 2.33
N ILE A 268 -5.02 -2.70 1.18
CA ILE A 268 -4.69 -4.03 0.67
C ILE A 268 -3.18 -4.17 0.40
N PRO A 269 -2.51 -3.23 -0.27
CA PRO A 269 -1.05 -3.25 -0.39
C PRO A 269 -0.34 -3.29 0.97
N LEU A 270 -0.75 -2.46 1.94
CA LEU A 270 -0.19 -2.48 3.29
C LEU A 270 -0.34 -3.85 3.96
N CYS A 271 -1.50 -4.49 3.82
CA CYS A 271 -1.72 -5.85 4.28
C CYS A 271 -0.73 -6.83 3.64
N LEU A 272 -0.55 -6.77 2.32
CA LEU A 272 0.35 -7.66 1.58
C LEU A 272 1.82 -7.48 1.95
N ASP A 273 2.23 -6.25 2.26
CA ASP A 273 3.60 -5.93 2.66
C ASP A 273 3.89 -6.26 4.14
N THR A 274 2.87 -6.21 4.99
CA THR A 274 3.01 -6.42 6.45
C THR A 274 2.80 -7.89 6.86
N LEU A 275 1.79 -8.55 6.29
CA LEU A 275 1.28 -9.82 6.81
C LEU A 275 1.98 -11.02 6.18
N SER A 276 2.13 -12.09 6.96
CA SER A 276 2.67 -13.35 6.46
C SER A 276 1.62 -14.15 5.69
N LYS A 277 2.08 -15.14 4.92
CA LYS A 277 1.19 -16.10 4.24
C LYS A 277 0.25 -16.82 5.22
N GLU A 278 0.76 -17.20 6.40
CA GLU A 278 -0.01 -17.89 7.43
C GLU A 278 -1.12 -16.99 8.01
N ASP A 279 -0.85 -15.69 8.18
CA ASP A 279 -1.88 -14.74 8.62
C ASP A 279 -3.07 -14.72 7.65
N PHE A 280 -2.82 -14.67 6.35
CA PHE A 280 -3.87 -14.67 5.33
C PHE A 280 -4.67 -15.99 5.29
N GLU A 281 -4.02 -17.13 5.52
CA GLU A 281 -4.69 -18.44 5.61
C GLU A 281 -5.60 -18.53 6.86
N ASN A 282 -5.14 -17.97 7.99
CA ASN A 282 -5.90 -17.89 9.23
C ASN A 282 -7.12 -16.96 9.11
N MET A 283 -6.98 -15.82 8.42
CA MET A 283 -8.10 -14.91 8.13
C MET A 283 -9.21 -15.58 7.33
N ALA A 284 -8.85 -16.33 6.29
CA ALA A 284 -9.83 -17.04 5.45
C ALA A 284 -10.62 -18.11 6.24
N SER A 285 -9.95 -18.75 7.21
CA SER A 285 -10.56 -19.78 8.06
C SER A 285 -11.56 -19.21 9.08
N ASN A 286 -11.32 -17.99 9.56
CA ASN A 286 -12.22 -17.28 10.48
C ASN A 286 -13.41 -16.63 9.75
N HIS A 287 -13.22 -16.18 8.51
CA HIS A 287 -14.30 -15.63 7.67
C HIS A 287 -15.44 -16.63 7.41
N ASN A 288 -15.16 -17.94 7.31
CA ASN A 288 -16.20 -18.96 7.06
C ASN A 288 -17.04 -19.32 8.31
N LYS A 289 -16.78 -18.70 9.47
CA LYS A 289 -17.47 -19.00 10.74
C LYS A 289 -18.35 -17.86 11.25
N SER A 290 -18.33 -16.69 10.59
CA SER A 290 -19.14 -15.50 10.90
C SER A 290 -20.20 -15.27 9.84
#